data_AF-A0AAE1CCX7-F1
#
_entry.id   AF-A0AAE1CCX7-F1
#
_cell.length_a   1.000
_cell.length_b   1.000
_cell.length_c   1.000
_cell.angle_alpha   90.00
_cell.angle_beta   90.00
_cell.angle_gamma   90.00
#
_symmetry.space_group_name_H-M   'P 1'
#
loop_
_entity.id
_entity.type
_entity.pdbx_description
1 polymer ?
#
loop_
_entity_poly.entity_id
_entity_poly.type
_entity_poly.pdbx_seq_one_letter_code
_entity_poly.pdbx_strand_id
1 'polypeptide(L)'
;MKTSMLALLATAAVVVFATPMPVASGAGEPLADGLYVWETDEAGNTSVEFTPHADILNATAEGVWERSVLEPRGSGCHATRMVSSSTTDKANAGLLNSVVGTFITLGKKGKKSYVVGDAVSFLCSSGGASKPKSSIAGTWDWIKRVKCGVDHLGYGDVQEGTGGMVAGYTFNGDKFCGF
;
A
#
# COMPACT_ATOMS: atom_id res chain seq x y z
N MET A 1 -36.96 26.08 -52.17
CA MET A 1 -36.59 24.70 -51.74
C MET A 1 -35.32 24.81 -50.91
N LYS A 2 -35.40 24.52 -49.60
CA LYS A 2 -34.75 23.38 -48.92
C LYS A 2 -33.22 23.40 -49.06
N THR A 3 -32.37 23.41 -48.02
CA THR A 3 -32.52 23.22 -46.57
C THR A 3 -31.16 23.57 -45.96
N SER A 4 -31.14 24.23 -44.81
CA SER A 4 -29.97 24.39 -43.93
C SER A 4 -29.40 23.02 -43.54
N MET A 5 -28.08 22.92 -43.36
CA MET A 5 -27.50 21.86 -42.53
C MET A 5 -26.28 22.38 -41.76
N LEU A 6 -26.52 22.70 -40.49
CA LEU A 6 -25.53 22.87 -39.43
C LEU A 6 -24.78 21.53 -39.27
N ALA A 7 -23.45 21.56 -39.32
CA ALA A 7 -22.63 20.47 -38.81
C ALA A 7 -22.34 20.72 -37.32
N LEU A 8 -22.97 19.91 -36.48
CA LEU A 8 -22.85 19.88 -35.03
C LEU A 8 -21.42 19.43 -34.63
N LEU A 9 -20.71 20.23 -33.83
CA LEU A 9 -19.52 19.77 -33.11
C LEU A 9 -19.96 18.74 -32.05
N ALA A 10 -19.51 17.51 -32.18
CA ALA A 10 -19.64 16.51 -31.11
C ALA A 10 -18.50 16.71 -30.12
N THR A 11 -18.75 17.48 -29.05
CA THR A 11 -17.95 17.44 -27.83
C THR A 11 -18.18 16.10 -27.14
N ALA A 12 -17.18 15.21 -27.22
CA ALA A 12 -17.14 14.00 -26.42
C ALA A 12 -16.96 14.40 -24.95
N ALA A 13 -18.08 14.48 -24.22
CA ALA A 13 -18.06 14.56 -22.76
C ALA A 13 -17.53 13.23 -22.22
N VAL A 14 -16.33 13.25 -21.66
CA VAL A 14 -15.79 12.13 -20.87
C VAL A 14 -16.68 12.01 -19.63
N VAL A 15 -17.57 11.01 -19.65
CA VAL A 15 -18.36 10.63 -18.48
C VAL A 15 -17.41 9.92 -17.53
N VAL A 16 -16.88 10.66 -16.55
CA VAL A 16 -16.21 10.07 -15.39
C VAL A 16 -17.31 9.44 -14.55
N PHE A 17 -17.46 8.12 -14.62
CA PHE A 17 -18.21 7.39 -13.62
C PHE A 17 -17.40 7.44 -12.32
N ALA A 18 -17.74 8.40 -11.44
CA ALA A 18 -17.34 8.33 -10.05
C ALA A 18 -18.08 7.14 -9.43
N THR A 19 -17.47 5.95 -9.49
CA THR A 19 -17.89 4.85 -8.64
C THR A 19 -17.79 5.32 -7.19
N PRO A 20 -18.83 5.19 -6.36
CA PRO A 20 -18.73 5.52 -4.95
C PRO A 20 -17.60 4.69 -4.36
N MET A 21 -16.50 5.35 -4.00
CA MET A 21 -15.38 4.72 -3.31
C MET A 21 -15.93 4.09 -2.03
N PRO A 22 -15.59 2.83 -1.70
CA PRO A 22 -15.75 2.36 -0.34
C PRO A 22 -14.78 3.17 0.52
N VAL A 23 -15.26 4.32 1.02
CA VAL A 23 -14.58 5.05 2.08
C VAL A 23 -14.65 4.11 3.28
N ALA A 24 -13.54 3.45 3.57
CA ALA A 24 -13.38 2.75 4.84
C ALA A 24 -13.41 3.80 5.95
N SER A 25 -14.62 4.10 6.45
CA SER A 25 -14.86 4.99 7.57
C SER A 25 -15.04 4.15 8.82
N GLY A 26 -13.95 3.91 9.55
CA GLY A 26 -14.01 3.34 10.91
C GLY A 26 -13.02 2.22 11.15
N ALA A 27 -12.55 2.12 12.39
CA ALA A 27 -11.91 0.90 12.86
C ALA A 27 -12.94 -0.23 12.86
N GLY A 28 -12.55 -1.42 12.40
CA GLY A 28 -13.34 -2.63 12.59
C GLY A 28 -14.13 -3.13 11.38
N GLU A 29 -14.20 -2.39 10.27
CA GLU A 29 -14.71 -2.95 9.01
C GLU A 29 -13.54 -3.45 8.15
N PRO A 30 -13.57 -4.71 7.67
CA PRO A 30 -12.54 -5.25 6.81
C PRO A 30 -12.55 -4.53 5.46
N LEU A 31 -11.36 -4.23 4.96
CA LEU A 31 -11.13 -3.70 3.62
C LEU A 31 -11.32 -4.82 2.58
N ALA A 32 -11.70 -4.44 1.37
CA ALA A 32 -11.75 -5.36 0.23
C ALA A 32 -10.32 -5.67 -0.27
N ASP A 33 -10.15 -6.83 -0.91
CA ASP A 33 -8.85 -7.23 -1.47
C ASP A 33 -8.41 -6.31 -2.62
N GLY A 34 -7.21 -5.76 -2.49
CA GLY A 34 -6.64 -4.85 -3.48
C GLY A 34 -5.62 -3.88 -2.92
N LEU A 35 -5.19 -2.96 -3.79
CA LEU A 35 -4.28 -1.88 -3.46
C LEU A 35 -5.06 -0.65 -3.04
N TYR A 36 -4.60 -0.03 -1.97
CA TYR A 36 -5.06 1.27 -1.53
C TYR A 36 -3.87 2.22 -1.45
N VAL A 37 -4.06 3.43 -1.98
CA VAL A 37 -3.08 4.51 -1.94
C VAL A 37 -3.73 5.73 -1.31
N TRP A 38 -3.15 6.20 -0.21
CA TRP A 38 -3.59 7.39 0.51
C TRP A 38 -2.57 8.49 0.29
N GLU A 39 -3.05 9.59 -0.25
CA GLU A 39 -2.27 10.80 -0.44
C GLU A 39 -2.89 11.93 0.37
N THR A 40 -2.04 12.73 1.00
CA THR A 40 -2.46 13.94 1.71
C THR A 40 -1.91 15.15 0.96
N ASP A 41 -2.79 16.04 0.55
CA ASP A 41 -2.40 17.27 -0.13
C ASP A 41 -1.80 18.30 0.86
N GLU A 42 -1.29 19.42 0.33
CA GLU A 42 -0.70 20.49 1.14
C GLU A 42 -1.72 21.15 2.08
N ALA A 43 -3.02 21.10 1.76
CA ALA A 43 -4.10 21.60 2.60
C ALA A 43 -4.50 20.61 3.71
N GLY A 44 -3.93 19.40 3.73
CA GLY A 44 -4.22 18.36 4.70
C GLY A 44 -5.41 17.48 4.35
N ASN A 45 -5.99 17.62 3.15
CA ASN A 45 -7.05 16.74 2.69
C ASN A 45 -6.45 15.40 2.26
N THR A 46 -7.10 14.31 2.65
CA THR A 46 -6.67 12.95 2.30
C THR A 46 -7.58 12.37 1.22
N SER A 47 -7.00 11.95 0.10
CA SER A 47 -7.67 11.16 -0.93
C SER A 47 -7.27 9.69 -0.82
N VAL A 48 -8.18 8.79 -1.19
CA VAL A 48 -7.94 7.35 -1.23
C VAL A 48 -8.22 6.85 -2.63
N GLU A 49 -7.21 6.28 -3.27
CA GLU A 49 -7.36 5.53 -4.50
C GLU A 49 -7.39 4.03 -4.19
N PHE A 50 -8.32 3.31 -4.81
CA PHE A 50 -8.46 1.86 -4.66
C PHE A 50 -8.38 1.18 -6.02
N THR A 51 -7.55 0.13 -6.10
CA THR A 51 -7.47 -0.76 -7.25
C THR A 51 -7.75 -2.19 -6.79
N PRO A 52 -8.81 -2.85 -7.30
CA PRO A 52 -9.13 -4.23 -6.94
C PRO A 52 -7.99 -5.21 -7.24
N HIS A 53 -7.84 -6.26 -6.42
CA HIS A 53 -6.82 -7.30 -6.62
C HIS A 53 -6.84 -7.90 -8.03
N ALA A 54 -8.03 -8.14 -8.58
CA ALA A 54 -8.22 -8.72 -9.91
C ALA A 54 -7.57 -7.91 -11.05
N ASP A 55 -7.50 -6.59 -10.88
CA ASP A 55 -6.98 -5.68 -11.92
C ASP A 55 -5.45 -5.52 -11.84
N ILE A 56 -4.83 -5.92 -10.73
CA ILE A 56 -3.38 -5.76 -10.48
C ILE A 56 -2.58 -6.95 -11.03
N LEU A 57 -3.19 -8.13 -11.12
CA LEU A 57 -2.52 -9.37 -11.56
C LEU A 57 -2.05 -9.35 -13.03
N ASN A 58 -2.42 -8.34 -13.82
CA ASN A 58 -1.94 -8.16 -15.20
C ASN A 58 -0.65 -7.33 -15.32
N ALA A 59 -0.12 -6.78 -14.23
CA ALA A 59 1.04 -5.88 -14.24
C ALA A 59 2.22 -6.44 -13.41
N THR A 60 3.04 -7.28 -14.06
CA THR A 60 4.47 -7.56 -13.75
C THR A 60 4.87 -8.23 -12.42
N ALA A 61 5.77 -9.20 -12.56
CA ALA A 61 6.57 -9.82 -11.50
C ALA A 61 8.05 -9.61 -11.84
N GLU A 62 8.89 -9.27 -10.84
CA GLU A 62 10.29 -9.72 -10.73
C GLU A 62 10.98 -9.14 -9.47
N GLY A 63 11.83 -9.95 -8.81
CA GLY A 63 12.84 -9.49 -7.85
C GLY A 63 13.10 -10.40 -6.64
N VAL A 64 14.22 -11.12 -6.65
CA VAL A 64 14.85 -11.81 -5.49
C VAL A 64 15.71 -10.80 -4.73
N TRP A 65 15.65 -10.78 -3.39
CA TRP A 65 16.24 -9.72 -2.55
C TRP A 65 17.45 -10.17 -1.72
N GLU A 66 18.51 -9.38 -1.75
CA GLU A 66 19.74 -9.51 -0.95
C GLU A 66 19.62 -8.76 0.39
N ARG A 67 20.28 -9.25 1.44
CA ARG A 67 20.12 -8.80 2.85
C ARG A 67 21.09 -7.68 3.21
N SER A 68 20.60 -6.55 3.75
CA SER A 68 21.43 -5.56 4.47
C SER A 68 21.53 -5.85 5.97
N VAL A 69 22.68 -5.52 6.56
CA VAL A 69 23.02 -5.67 7.98
C VAL A 69 22.24 -4.65 8.84
N LEU A 70 21.75 -5.09 10.00
CA LEU A 70 20.72 -4.42 10.80
C LEU A 70 21.28 -3.36 11.77
N GLU A 71 20.73 -2.15 11.71
CA GLU A 71 20.74 -1.15 12.79
C GLU A 71 19.45 -1.23 13.63
N PRO A 72 19.40 -0.63 14.84
CA PRO A 72 18.21 -0.67 15.70
C PRO A 72 16.99 -0.05 15.01
N ARG A 73 15.92 -0.84 14.81
CA ARG A 73 14.63 -0.40 14.26
C ARG A 73 13.63 -0.13 15.39
N GLY A 74 12.91 0.99 15.34
CA GLY A 74 11.63 1.08 16.01
C GLY A 74 10.73 -0.02 15.45
N SER A 75 10.24 -0.92 16.31
CA SER A 75 9.56 -2.15 15.86
C SER A 75 8.62 -2.70 16.92
N GLY A 76 7.55 -3.34 16.45
CA GLY A 76 6.55 -3.97 17.30
C GLY A 76 5.96 -5.21 16.66
N CYS A 77 5.53 -6.15 17.50
CA CYS A 77 4.76 -7.31 17.09
C CYS A 77 3.30 -7.11 17.49
N HIS A 78 2.39 -7.60 16.68
CA HIS A 78 0.99 -7.62 17.03
C HIS A 78 0.78 -8.51 18.26
N ALA A 79 -0.01 -8.04 19.23
CA ALA A 79 -0.12 -8.68 20.55
C ALA A 79 -0.72 -10.10 20.52
N THR A 80 -1.73 -10.35 19.67
CA THR A 80 -2.54 -11.58 19.75
C THR A 80 -2.95 -12.21 18.42
N ARG A 81 -2.68 -11.57 17.27
CA ARG A 81 -3.17 -12.02 15.96
C ARG A 81 -2.05 -12.68 15.17
N MET A 82 -2.40 -13.80 14.56
CA MET A 82 -1.57 -14.53 13.63
C MET A 82 -2.29 -14.59 12.29
N VAL A 83 -1.54 -14.43 11.20
CA VAL A 83 -2.03 -14.68 9.83
C VAL A 83 -0.95 -15.45 9.12
N SER A 84 -1.33 -16.46 8.33
CA SER A 84 -0.34 -17.32 7.69
C SER A 84 0.67 -16.51 6.88
N SER A 85 1.94 -16.91 6.99
CA SER A 85 3.05 -16.39 6.18
C SER A 85 2.70 -16.38 4.70
N SER A 86 2.02 -17.42 4.19
CA SER A 86 1.58 -17.49 2.80
C SER A 86 0.63 -16.36 2.39
N THR A 87 -0.27 -15.92 3.28
CA THR A 87 -1.20 -14.82 3.01
C THR A 87 -0.49 -13.47 3.11
N THR A 88 0.34 -13.29 4.14
CA THR A 88 1.12 -12.05 4.31
C THR A 88 2.17 -11.87 3.21
N ASP A 89 2.76 -12.95 2.69
CA ASP A 89 3.68 -12.91 1.55
C ASP A 89 2.99 -12.52 0.25
N LYS A 90 1.75 -12.99 0.01
CA LYS A 90 0.93 -12.53 -1.12
C LYS A 90 0.63 -11.03 -1.02
N ALA A 91 0.25 -10.54 0.16
CA ALA A 91 0.01 -9.13 0.38
C ALA A 91 1.29 -8.28 0.17
N ASN A 92 2.43 -8.73 0.71
CA ASN A 92 3.73 -8.08 0.51
C ASN A 92 4.14 -8.02 -0.97
N ALA A 93 4.00 -9.14 -1.68
CA ALA A 93 4.29 -9.21 -3.11
C ALA A 93 3.38 -8.29 -3.92
N GLY A 94 2.07 -8.28 -3.62
CA GLY A 94 1.10 -7.39 -4.25
C GLY A 94 1.46 -5.92 -4.06
N LEU A 95 1.87 -5.53 -2.84
CA LEU A 95 2.31 -4.16 -2.56
C LEU A 95 3.55 -3.80 -3.37
N LEU A 96 4.60 -4.62 -3.35
CA LEU A 96 5.82 -4.32 -4.09
C LEU A 96 5.56 -4.28 -5.60
N ASN A 97 4.81 -5.23 -6.15
CA ASN A 97 4.56 -5.31 -7.59
C ASN A 97 3.65 -4.18 -8.09
N SER A 98 2.85 -3.57 -7.22
CA SER A 98 2.06 -2.38 -7.57
C SER A 98 2.89 -1.13 -7.91
N VAL A 99 4.20 -1.15 -7.61
CA VAL A 99 5.08 0.00 -7.86
C VAL A 99 6.08 -0.33 -8.97
N VAL A 100 5.99 0.44 -10.05
CA VAL A 100 6.98 0.46 -11.13
C VAL A 100 8.27 1.13 -10.64
N GLY A 101 9.41 0.52 -10.94
CA GLY A 101 10.73 1.00 -10.52
C GLY A 101 11.27 0.32 -9.26
N THR A 102 12.42 0.79 -8.79
CA THR A 102 13.18 0.18 -7.67
C THR A 102 12.96 0.89 -6.33
N PHE A 103 12.34 2.07 -6.34
CA PHE A 103 12.01 2.85 -5.15
C PHE A 103 10.51 2.98 -4.98
N ILE A 104 10.05 3.01 -3.73
CA ILE A 104 8.70 3.39 -3.36
C ILE A 104 8.77 4.74 -2.66
N THR A 105 8.09 5.73 -3.24
CA THR A 105 7.98 7.08 -2.68
C THR A 105 6.59 7.28 -2.10
N LEU A 106 6.52 7.83 -0.89
CA LEU A 106 5.30 8.29 -0.25
C LEU A 106 5.44 9.78 0.08
N GLY A 107 4.37 10.53 -0.14
CA GLY A 107 4.26 11.91 0.32
C GLY A 107 4.20 12.02 1.84
N LYS A 108 4.09 13.25 2.34
CA LYS A 108 3.87 13.53 3.76
C LYS A 108 2.55 12.92 4.21
N LYS A 109 2.54 12.24 5.36
CA LYS A 109 1.40 11.42 5.83
C LYS A 109 0.92 10.37 4.82
N GLY A 110 1.72 10.07 3.81
CA GLY A 110 1.37 9.12 2.76
C GLY A 110 1.32 7.70 3.31
N LYS A 111 0.36 6.93 2.80
CA LYS A 111 0.16 5.54 3.17
C LYS A 111 -0.13 4.73 1.91
N LYS A 112 0.41 3.52 1.84
CA LYS A 112 0.08 2.54 0.81
C LYS A 112 -0.13 1.19 1.48
N SER A 113 -1.15 0.46 1.08
CA SER A 113 -1.38 -0.89 1.59
C SER A 113 -1.97 -1.82 0.56
N TYR A 114 -1.74 -3.11 0.78
CA TYR A 114 -2.27 -4.16 -0.05
C TYR A 114 -2.97 -5.19 0.84
N VAL A 115 -4.22 -5.50 0.50
CA VAL A 115 -5.10 -6.38 1.27
C VAL A 115 -5.27 -7.71 0.54
N VAL A 116 -5.07 -8.81 1.27
CA VAL A 116 -5.36 -10.18 0.82
C VAL A 116 -6.02 -10.94 1.97
N GLY A 117 -7.34 -11.12 1.93
CA GLY A 117 -8.12 -11.70 3.00
C GLY A 117 -7.88 -10.97 4.34
N ASP A 118 -7.39 -11.72 5.32
CA ASP A 118 -7.11 -11.20 6.66
C ASP A 118 -5.75 -10.46 6.79
N ALA A 119 -4.91 -10.48 5.75
CA ALA A 119 -3.60 -9.82 5.77
C ALA A 119 -3.64 -8.45 5.11
N VAL A 120 -3.06 -7.45 5.79
CA VAL A 120 -2.80 -6.12 5.22
C VAL A 120 -1.30 -5.86 5.28
N SER A 121 -0.63 -5.80 4.13
CA SER A 121 0.73 -5.28 4.02
C SER A 121 0.67 -3.77 3.88
N PHE A 122 1.53 -3.01 4.58
CA PHE A 122 1.45 -1.55 4.59
C PHE A 122 2.81 -0.85 4.64
N LEU A 123 2.83 0.36 4.10
CA LEU A 123 3.90 1.34 4.16
C LEU A 123 3.35 2.69 4.58
N CYS A 124 4.06 3.38 5.46
CA CYS A 124 3.62 4.66 6.00
C CYS A 124 4.76 5.63 6.20
N SER A 125 4.53 6.90 5.82
CA SER A 125 5.49 7.98 6.02
C SER A 125 4.84 9.17 6.71
N SER A 126 5.47 9.68 7.76
CA SER A 126 5.01 10.89 8.47
C SER A 126 5.44 12.18 7.78
N GLY A 127 6.64 12.20 7.19
CA GLY A 127 7.29 13.40 6.65
C GLY A 127 7.56 13.35 5.14
N GLY A 128 7.13 12.30 4.46
CA GLY A 128 7.57 11.97 3.11
C GLY A 128 8.84 11.10 3.15
N ALA A 129 8.90 10.11 2.25
CA ALA A 129 10.02 9.18 2.20
C ALA A 129 10.15 8.55 0.81
N SER A 130 11.38 8.18 0.46
CA SER A 130 11.68 7.36 -0.71
C SER A 130 12.61 6.23 -0.31
N LYS A 131 12.12 4.99 -0.41
CA LYS A 131 12.81 3.80 0.09
C LYS A 131 12.99 2.77 -1.02
N PRO A 132 14.14 2.08 -1.13
CA PRO A 132 14.29 0.98 -2.06
C PRO A 132 13.32 -0.16 -1.72
N LYS A 133 12.81 -0.84 -2.76
CA LYS A 133 11.95 -2.04 -2.61
C LYS A 133 12.68 -3.16 -1.85
N SER A 134 13.98 -3.29 -2.06
CA SER A 134 14.83 -4.26 -1.36
C SER A 134 14.86 -4.03 0.15
N SER A 135 15.01 -2.79 0.59
CA SER A 135 15.09 -2.45 2.01
C SER A 135 13.72 -2.65 2.70
N ILE A 136 12.62 -2.37 1.99
CA ILE A 136 11.26 -2.69 2.45
C ILE A 136 11.08 -4.21 2.61
N ALA A 137 11.44 -4.99 1.59
CA ALA A 137 11.35 -6.45 1.64
C ALA A 137 12.22 -7.02 2.78
N GLY A 138 13.44 -6.49 2.96
CA GLY A 138 14.34 -6.85 4.06
C GLY A 138 13.79 -6.47 5.44
N THR A 139 12.97 -5.41 5.55
CA THR A 139 12.24 -5.11 6.78
C THR A 139 11.19 -6.18 7.09
N TRP A 140 10.38 -6.60 6.12
CA TRP A 140 9.41 -7.68 6.35
C TRP A 140 10.06 -9.02 6.68
N ASP A 141 11.13 -9.40 5.98
CA ASP A 141 11.87 -10.64 6.26
C ASP A 141 12.42 -10.64 7.69
N TRP A 142 12.98 -9.52 8.14
CA TRP A 142 13.46 -9.37 9.51
C TRP A 142 12.33 -9.48 10.55
N ILE A 143 11.17 -8.87 10.30
CA ILE A 143 10.01 -9.00 11.19
C ILE A 143 9.65 -10.49 11.34
N LYS A 144 9.57 -11.23 10.24
CA LYS A 144 9.25 -12.67 10.24
C LYS A 144 10.30 -13.53 10.91
N ARG A 145 11.59 -13.35 10.57
CA ARG A 145 12.66 -14.27 10.95
C ARG A 145 13.31 -13.96 12.28
N VAL A 146 13.31 -12.69 12.69
CA VAL A 146 14.11 -12.22 13.82
C VAL A 146 13.25 -11.65 14.94
N LYS A 147 12.20 -10.88 14.60
CA LYS A 147 11.47 -10.09 15.61
C LYS A 147 10.21 -10.76 16.14
N CYS A 148 9.30 -11.18 15.27
CA CYS A 148 7.94 -11.57 15.66
C CYS A 148 7.63 -13.04 15.40
N GLY A 149 8.20 -13.63 14.35
CA GLY A 149 7.86 -14.99 13.89
C GLY A 149 7.13 -14.97 12.55
N VAL A 150 7.20 -16.09 11.82
CA VAL A 150 6.77 -16.16 10.41
C VAL A 150 5.28 -15.89 10.19
N ASP A 151 4.43 -16.28 11.14
CA ASP A 151 2.97 -16.08 11.10
C ASP A 151 2.49 -14.97 12.06
N HIS A 152 3.43 -14.33 12.77
CA HIS A 152 3.13 -13.22 13.67
C HIS A 152 3.24 -11.89 12.93
N LEU A 153 2.16 -11.11 13.04
CA LEU A 153 2.05 -9.77 12.46
C LEU A 153 2.99 -8.79 13.17
N GLY A 154 3.44 -7.76 12.47
CA GLY A 154 4.41 -6.81 13.03
C GLY A 154 4.84 -5.72 12.07
N TYR A 155 5.67 -4.82 12.56
CA TYR A 155 6.17 -3.68 11.81
C TYR A 155 7.57 -3.26 12.26
N GLY A 156 8.24 -2.50 11.40
CA GLY A 156 9.53 -1.90 11.70
C GLY A 156 9.89 -0.76 10.77
N ASP A 157 10.86 0.05 11.20
CA ASP A 157 11.44 1.09 10.36
C ASP A 157 12.20 0.51 9.16
N VAL A 158 12.07 1.18 8.01
CA VAL A 158 12.85 0.90 6.81
C VAL A 158 14.15 1.71 6.86
N GLN A 159 15.24 1.00 7.12
CA GLN A 159 16.60 1.53 7.11
C GLN A 159 17.06 1.63 5.63
N GLU A 160 17.80 2.66 5.24
CA GLU A 160 18.12 3.07 3.84
C GLU A 160 17.09 3.99 3.15
N GLY A 161 17.52 4.67 2.09
CA GLY A 161 16.72 5.68 1.39
C GLY A 161 16.56 7.00 2.17
N THR A 162 15.62 7.84 1.76
CA THR A 162 15.35 9.15 2.38
C THR A 162 14.06 9.15 3.17
N GLY A 163 14.01 9.98 4.22
CA GLY A 163 12.83 10.16 5.07
C GLY A 163 12.54 8.97 5.99
N GLY A 164 11.55 9.14 6.86
CA GLY A 164 11.05 8.09 7.76
C GLY A 164 9.96 7.27 7.07
N MET A 165 10.13 5.95 7.03
CA MET A 165 9.10 5.02 6.57
C MET A 165 9.02 3.81 7.49
N VAL A 166 7.80 3.46 7.89
CA VAL A 166 7.50 2.21 8.59
C VAL A 166 6.88 1.25 7.58
N ALA A 167 7.35 0.00 7.59
CA ALA A 167 6.78 -1.10 6.83
C ALA A 167 6.32 -2.20 7.78
N GLY A 168 5.20 -2.84 7.47
CA GLY A 168 4.69 -3.92 8.28
C GLY A 168 3.56 -4.68 7.61
N TYR A 169 3.01 -5.63 8.36
CA TYR A 169 1.78 -6.31 7.99
C TYR A 169 0.94 -6.55 9.25
N THR A 170 -0.37 -6.33 9.13
CA THR A 170 -1.35 -6.35 10.24
C THR A 170 -2.63 -7.07 9.83
N PHE A 171 -3.58 -7.22 10.75
CA PHE A 171 -4.85 -7.89 10.48
C PHE A 171 -5.82 -6.92 9.76
N ASN A 172 -6.61 -7.45 8.83
CA ASN A 172 -7.60 -6.66 8.12
C ASN A 172 -8.72 -6.20 9.07
N GLY A 173 -8.84 -4.88 9.25
CA GLY A 173 -9.71 -4.26 10.25
C GLY A 173 -8.94 -3.61 11.41
N ASP A 174 -7.63 -3.88 11.54
CA ASP A 174 -6.77 -3.14 12.48
C ASP A 174 -6.55 -1.70 12.02
N LYS A 175 -6.31 -0.82 12.99
CA LYS A 175 -5.71 0.48 12.69
C LYS A 175 -4.21 0.32 12.55
N PHE A 176 -3.67 0.94 11.52
CA PHE A 176 -2.24 1.01 11.27
C PHE A 176 -1.89 2.40 10.75
N CYS A 177 -0.69 2.86 11.14
CA CYS A 177 -0.14 4.18 10.82
C CYS A 177 -0.92 5.32 11.49
N GLY A 178 -0.50 5.67 12.71
CA GLY A 178 -1.08 6.78 13.46
C GLY A 178 -0.37 8.09 13.15
N PHE A 179 -1.02 8.96 12.38
CA PHE A 179 -0.62 10.35 12.11
C PHE A 179 -1.81 11.31 12.17
#